data_AF-S8E8H6-F1
#
_entry.id   AF-S8E8H6-F1
#
_cell.length_a   1.000
_cell.length_b   1.000
_cell.length_c   1.000
_cell.angle_alpha   90.00
_cell.angle_beta   90.00
_cell.angle_gamma   90.00
#
_symmetry.space_group_name_H-M   'P 1'
#
loop_
_entity.id
_entity.type
_entity.pdbx_description
1 polymer ?
#
loop_
_entity_poly.entity_id
_entity_poly.type
_entity_poly.pdbx_seq_one_letter_code
_entity_poly.pdbx_strand_id
1 'polypeptide(L)'
;SSVAGGIVALGKFDALHIGHRELAIQAAKIGVPFLLSFAGMAEVLGWAPRVPVVSPCDRKRVLSSWTPLCGNMTLKEFQLEFSKVRCLTPQQFVRKLAEELGVRGVVA
;
A
#
# COMPACT_ATOMS: atom_id res chain seq x y z
N SER A 1 4.21 -5.78 -13.09
CA SER A 1 3.76 -4.61 -12.28
C SER A 1 4.96 -3.99 -11.58
N SER A 2 4.93 -2.70 -11.20
CA SER A 2 6.03 -2.04 -10.48
C SER A 2 6.28 -2.60 -9.06
N VAL A 3 5.32 -3.36 -8.53
CA VAL A 3 5.40 -4.06 -7.23
C VAL A 3 5.84 -5.53 -7.34
N ALA A 4 6.14 -6.02 -8.54
CA ALA A 4 6.52 -7.42 -8.73
C ALA A 4 7.80 -7.74 -7.96
N GLY A 5 7.82 -8.89 -7.27
CA GLY A 5 8.91 -9.29 -6.37
C GLY A 5 8.86 -8.64 -4.97
N GLY A 6 7.98 -7.66 -4.75
CA GLY A 6 7.89 -6.89 -3.50
C GLY A 6 7.07 -7.57 -2.40
N ILE A 7 7.21 -7.01 -1.20
CA ILE A 7 6.42 -7.32 -0.01
C ILE A 7 5.48 -6.15 0.26
N VAL A 8 4.18 -6.40 0.25
CA VAL A 8 3.18 -5.33 0.35
C VAL A 8 2.59 -5.27 1.76
N ALA A 9 2.60 -4.08 2.35
CA ALA A 9 1.70 -3.75 3.43
C ALA A 9 0.35 -3.34 2.80
N LEU A 10 -0.74 -4.01 3.14
CA LEU A 10 -2.07 -3.69 2.64
C LEU A 10 -2.79 -2.71 3.56
N GLY A 11 -3.33 -1.61 3.04
CA GLY A 11 -4.05 -0.64 3.87
C GLY A 11 -4.46 0.63 3.15
N LYS A 12 -5.28 1.45 3.81
CA LYS A 12 -5.71 2.75 3.26
C LYS A 12 -4.58 3.77 3.23
N PHE A 13 -3.70 3.75 4.24
CA PHE A 13 -2.51 4.61 4.37
C PHE A 13 -2.76 6.11 4.28
N ASP A 14 -3.96 6.57 4.65
CA ASP A 14 -4.35 7.98 4.55
C ASP A 14 -3.56 8.86 5.53
N ALA A 15 -3.41 8.40 6.77
CA ALA A 15 -2.76 9.14 7.85
C ALA A 15 -1.25 8.92 7.97
N LEU A 16 -0.68 7.88 7.33
CA LEU A 16 0.73 7.48 7.51
C LEU A 16 1.20 7.53 8.99
N HIS A 17 0.39 7.04 9.93
CA HIS A 17 0.74 7.05 11.35
C HIS A 17 1.74 5.94 11.73
N ILE A 18 2.12 5.87 13.00
CA ILE A 18 3.14 4.91 13.50
C ILE A 18 2.80 3.43 13.23
N GLY A 19 1.52 3.03 13.25
CA GLY A 19 1.12 1.67 12.86
C GLY A 19 1.40 1.34 11.38
N HIS A 20 1.19 2.29 10.47
CA HIS A 20 1.53 2.10 9.05
C HIS A 20 3.05 1.98 8.85
N ARG A 21 3.82 2.77 9.61
CA ARG A 21 5.28 2.67 9.62
C ARG A 21 5.74 1.29 10.08
N GLU A 22 5.11 0.71 11.10
CA GLU A 22 5.46 -0.62 11.57
C GLU A 22 5.22 -1.69 10.49
N LEU A 23 4.09 -1.63 9.78
CA LEU A 23 3.85 -2.53 8.64
C LEU A 23 4.94 -2.41 7.56
N ALA A 24 5.39 -1.19 7.26
CA ALA A 24 6.48 -0.95 6.31
C ALA A 24 7.81 -1.55 6.79
N ILE A 25 8.13 -1.42 8.08
CA ILE A 25 9.33 -2.00 8.70
C ILE A 25 9.28 -3.54 8.60
N GLN A 26 8.15 -4.15 8.90
CA GLN A 26 7.99 -5.61 8.80
C GLN A 26 8.09 -6.09 7.36
N ALA A 27 7.51 -5.37 6.40
CA ALA A 27 7.69 -5.68 4.98
C ALA A 27 9.17 -5.58 4.57
N ALA A 28 9.89 -4.56 5.05
CA ALA A 28 11.30 -4.33 4.75
C ALA A 28 12.24 -5.42 5.31
N LYS A 29 11.87 -6.03 6.44
CA LYS A 29 12.61 -7.17 7.01
C LYS A 29 12.54 -8.43 6.12
N ILE A 30 11.50 -8.55 5.30
CA ILE A 30 11.26 -9.71 4.43
C ILE A 30 11.81 -9.45 3.01
N GLY A 31 11.67 -8.23 2.49
CA GLY A 31 12.11 -7.87 1.14
C GLY A 31 11.79 -6.43 0.78
N VAL A 32 11.75 -6.10 -0.50
CA VAL A 32 11.50 -4.72 -0.97
C VAL A 32 10.09 -4.28 -0.55
N PRO A 33 9.94 -3.26 0.33
CA PRO A 33 8.65 -2.93 0.92
C PRO A 33 7.82 -1.99 0.03
N PHE A 34 6.52 -2.23 -0.02
CA PHE A 34 5.54 -1.37 -0.67
C PHE A 34 4.34 -1.11 0.22
N LEU A 35 3.82 0.12 0.22
CA LEU A 35 2.49 0.42 0.73
C LEU A 35 1.48 0.28 -0.41
N LEU A 36 0.63 -0.74 -0.35
CA LEU A 36 -0.42 -0.96 -1.36
C LEU A 36 -1.77 -0.46 -0.83
N SER A 37 -2.31 0.54 -1.53
CA SER A 37 -3.56 1.24 -1.20
C SER A 37 -4.59 1.10 -2.33
N PHE A 38 -5.81 1.55 -2.07
CA PHE A 38 -6.92 1.53 -3.01
C PHE A 38 -7.33 2.96 -3.39
N ALA A 39 -7.29 3.27 -4.69
CA ALA A 39 -7.77 4.53 -5.24
C ALA A 39 -9.23 4.43 -5.67
N GLY A 40 -9.97 5.55 -5.62
CA GLY A 40 -11.35 5.62 -6.13
C GLY A 40 -12.41 4.99 -5.23
N MET A 41 -12.10 4.75 -3.94
CA MET A 41 -13.03 4.04 -3.04
C MET A 41 -14.28 4.87 -2.71
N ALA A 42 -14.14 6.19 -2.57
CA ALA A 42 -15.26 7.06 -2.23
C ALA A 42 -16.30 7.08 -3.36
N GLU A 43 -15.83 7.22 -4.60
CA GLU A 43 -16.64 7.27 -5.81
C GLU A 43 -17.40 5.95 -6.00
N VAL A 44 -16.72 4.82 -5.88
CA VAL A 44 -17.32 3.49 -6.04
C VAL A 44 -18.36 3.19 -4.95
N LEU A 45 -18.19 3.72 -3.75
CA LEU A 45 -19.11 3.51 -2.62
C LEU A 45 -20.15 4.61 -2.46
N GLY A 46 -20.15 5.65 -3.31
CA GLY A 46 -21.06 6.80 -3.19
C GLY A 46 -20.82 7.65 -1.94
N TRP A 47 -19.60 7.65 -1.39
CA TRP A 47 -19.23 8.47 -0.24
C TRP A 47 -18.86 9.88 -0.66
N ALA A 48 -19.18 10.86 0.21
CA ALA A 48 -18.70 12.22 0.03
C ALA A 48 -17.15 12.24 0.01
N PRO A 49 -16.52 12.97 -0.93
CA PRO A 49 -15.08 13.13 -0.96
C PRO A 49 -14.54 13.67 0.36
N ARG A 50 -13.42 13.12 0.83
CA ARG A 50 -12.70 13.60 2.01
C ARG A 50 -11.27 13.92 1.64
N VAL A 51 -10.77 15.03 2.18
CA VAL A 51 -9.35 15.36 2.05
C VAL A 51 -8.49 14.33 2.78
N PRO A 52 -7.32 13.97 2.24
CA PRO A 52 -6.44 13.02 2.90
C PRO A 52 -5.86 13.63 4.18
N VAL A 53 -5.66 12.79 5.20
CA VAL A 53 -5.06 13.24 6.47
C VAL A 53 -3.63 13.74 6.25
N VAL A 54 -2.85 13.06 5.42
CA VAL A 54 -1.55 13.56 4.96
C VAL A 54 -1.68 14.15 3.57
N SER A 55 -1.29 15.41 3.44
CA SER A 55 -1.29 16.13 2.17
C SER A 55 -0.45 15.38 1.11
N PRO A 56 -0.85 15.37 -0.17
CA PRO A 56 -0.08 14.71 -1.22
C PRO A 56 1.38 15.18 -1.32
N CYS A 57 1.64 16.46 -1.07
CA CYS A 57 3.00 17.02 -1.10
C CYS A 57 3.88 16.56 0.07
N ASP A 58 3.29 16.24 1.24
CA ASP A 58 4.04 15.77 2.41
C ASP A 58 4.30 14.26 2.40
N ARG A 59 3.55 13.46 1.64
CA ARG A 59 3.69 12.00 1.67
C ARG A 59 5.13 11.55 1.42
N LYS A 60 5.79 12.10 0.39
CA LYS A 60 7.19 11.77 0.07
C LYS A 60 8.12 12.06 1.26
N ARG A 61 7.93 13.19 1.94
CA ARG A 61 8.72 13.56 3.13
C ARG A 61 8.51 12.57 4.27
N VAL A 62 7.26 12.17 4.52
CA VAL A 62 6.93 11.18 5.56
C VAL A 62 7.55 9.81 5.24
N LEU A 63 7.40 9.31 4.02
CA LEU A 63 7.97 8.01 3.62
C LEU A 63 9.50 8.01 3.66
N SER A 64 10.15 9.09 3.19
CA SER A 64 11.61 9.24 3.29
C SER A 64 12.09 9.18 4.74
N SER A 65 11.32 9.73 5.69
CA SER A 65 11.68 9.68 7.13
C SER A 65 11.70 8.25 7.69
N TRP A 66 11.08 7.27 7.03
CA TRP A 66 11.06 5.87 7.46
C TRP A 66 12.16 5.03 6.81
N THR A 67 12.85 5.56 5.78
CA THR A 67 13.88 4.84 5.04
C THR A 67 14.97 4.24 5.96
N PRO A 68 15.52 4.97 6.96
CA PRO A 68 16.50 4.41 7.89
C PRO A 68 15.97 3.23 8.71
N LEU A 69 14.67 3.23 9.02
CA LEU A 69 14.01 2.17 9.80
C LEU A 69 13.70 0.94 8.94
N CYS A 70 13.67 1.10 7.61
CA CYS A 70 13.39 0.06 6.64
C CYS A 70 14.68 -0.50 6.00
N GLY A 71 15.79 -0.54 6.75
CA GLY A 71 17.08 -1.03 6.25
C GLY A 71 17.65 -0.20 5.09
N ASN A 72 17.37 1.11 5.08
CA ASN A 72 17.71 2.04 3.99
C ASN A 72 17.06 1.72 2.63
N MET A 73 16.04 0.85 2.60
CA MET A 73 15.26 0.61 1.39
C MET A 73 14.27 1.75 1.16
N THR A 74 14.15 2.18 -0.10
CA THR A 74 13.14 3.17 -0.50
C THR A 74 11.75 2.56 -0.45
N LEU A 75 10.93 3.00 0.50
CA LEU A 75 9.52 2.65 0.56
C LEU A 75 8.75 3.31 -0.59
N LYS A 76 7.98 2.51 -1.34
CA LYS A 76 7.18 2.99 -2.47
C LYS A 76 5.70 2.77 -2.22
N GLU A 77 4.87 3.65 -2.76
CA GLU A 77 3.42 3.50 -2.76
C GLU A 77 2.95 2.87 -4.07
N PHE A 78 1.91 2.05 -3.99
CA PHE A 78 1.21 1.50 -5.15
C PHE A 78 -0.29 1.57 -4.92
N GLN A 79 -1.03 2.08 -5.91
CA GLN A 79 -2.48 2.21 -5.82
C GLN A 79 -3.15 1.25 -6.79
N LEU A 80 -4.06 0.43 -6.27
CA LEU A 80 -5.00 -0.35 -7.05
C LEU A 80 -6.31 0.41 -7.18
N GLU A 81 -6.88 0.43 -8.39
CA GLU A 81 -8.23 0.94 -8.57
C GLU A 81 -9.23 0.05 -7.82
N PHE A 82 -9.98 0.65 -6.90
CA PHE A 82 -10.93 -0.08 -6.07
C PHE A 82 -12.04 -0.72 -6.91
N SER A 83 -12.46 -0.08 -8.00
CA SER A 83 -13.44 -0.63 -8.96
C SER A 83 -13.02 -1.99 -9.55
N LYS A 84 -11.72 -2.22 -9.73
CA LYS A 84 -11.17 -3.47 -10.28
C LYS A 84 -11.08 -4.61 -9.27
N VAL A 85 -11.25 -4.32 -7.98
CA VAL A 85 -11.09 -5.30 -6.90
C VAL A 85 -12.33 -5.45 -6.01
N ARG A 86 -13.27 -4.49 -6.06
CA ARG A 86 -14.46 -4.41 -5.21
C ARG A 86 -15.32 -5.68 -5.22
N CYS A 87 -15.41 -6.34 -6.36
CA CYS A 87 -16.25 -7.51 -6.56
C CYS A 87 -15.47 -8.83 -6.58
N LEU A 88 -14.17 -8.81 -6.30
CA LEU A 88 -13.38 -10.03 -6.20
C LEU A 88 -13.69 -10.75 -4.89
N THR A 89 -13.76 -12.08 -4.95
CA THR A 89 -13.71 -12.89 -3.74
C THR A 89 -12.34 -12.78 -3.09
N PRO A 90 -12.18 -13.13 -1.80
CA PRO A 90 -10.87 -13.16 -1.16
C PRO A 90 -9.83 -13.98 -1.94
N GLN A 91 -10.22 -15.13 -2.48
CA GLN A 91 -9.34 -16.00 -3.28
C GLN A 91 -8.91 -15.33 -4.59
N GLN A 92 -9.84 -14.68 -5.29
CA GLN A 92 -9.53 -13.95 -6.52
C GLN A 92 -8.61 -12.76 -6.25
N PHE A 93 -8.83 -12.05 -5.14
CA PHE A 93 -7.96 -10.94 -4.75
C PHE A 93 -6.54 -11.42 -4.44
N VAL A 94 -6.39 -12.53 -3.69
CA VAL A 94 -5.07 -13.12 -3.42
C VAL A 94 -4.38 -13.58 -4.72
N ARG A 95 -5.10 -14.22 -5.64
CA ARG A 95 -4.54 -14.58 -6.96
C ARG A 95 -4.10 -13.35 -7.74
N LYS A 96 -4.89 -12.27 -7.74
CA LYS A 96 -4.49 -11.02 -8.36
C LYS A 96 -3.18 -10.47 -7.79
N LEU A 97 -3.01 -10.51 -6.46
CA LEU A 97 -1.75 -10.09 -5.84
C LEU A 97 -0.57 -10.99 -6.28
N ALA A 98 -0.74 -12.31 -6.21
CA ALA A 98 0.33 -13.26 -6.47
C ALA A 98 0.69 -13.40 -7.96
N GLU A 99 -0.32 -13.58 -8.82
CA GLU A 99 -0.17 -13.96 -10.22
C GLU A 99 -0.10 -12.73 -11.14
N GLU A 100 -0.95 -11.73 -10.94
CA GLU A 100 -0.98 -10.55 -11.83
C GLU A 100 0.00 -9.46 -11.40
N LEU A 101 0.07 -9.17 -10.10
CA LEU A 101 0.97 -8.15 -9.57
C LEU A 101 2.37 -8.69 -9.24
N GLY A 102 2.52 -10.01 -9.09
CA GLY A 102 3.79 -10.66 -8.77
C GLY A 102 4.27 -10.40 -7.34
N VAL A 103 3.36 -10.10 -6.41
CA VAL A 103 3.69 -9.86 -5.00
C VAL A 103 4.18 -11.16 -4.35
N ARG A 104 5.26 -11.08 -3.56
CA ARG A 104 5.90 -12.24 -2.93
C ARG A 104 5.55 -12.42 -1.46
N GLY A 105 4.91 -11.44 -0.84
CA GLY A 105 4.46 -11.50 0.54
C GLY A 105 3.54 -10.34 0.90
N VAL A 106 2.73 -10.55 1.93
CA VAL A 106 1.78 -9.57 2.46
C VAL A 106 2.03 -9.40 3.96
N VAL A 107 1.98 -8.15 4.43
CA VAL A 107 1.95 -7.78 5.84
C VAL A 107 0.62 -7.04 6.08
N ALA A 108 -0.13 -7.46 7.10
CA ALA A 108 -1.44 -6.90 7.45
C ALA A 108 -1.65 -6.96 8.97
#